data_AF-A0A929A0U1-F1
#
_entry.id   AF-A0A929A0U1-F1
#
_cell.length_a   1.000
_cell.length_b   1.000
_cell.length_c   1.000
_cell.angle_alpha   90.00
_cell.angle_beta   90.00
_cell.angle_gamma   90.00
#
_symmetry.space_group_name_H-M   'P 1'
#
loop_
_entity.id
_entity.type
_entity.pdbx_description
1 polymer ?
#
loop_
_entity_poly.entity_id
_entity_poly.type
_entity_poly.pdbx_seq_one_letter_code
_entity_poly.pdbx_strand_id
1 'polypeptide(L)'
;LYTHAENKDWEQITNRKNIRWNDPAKKFKWEITKKNKKISEETTETIAEKCDKLLLPNRLVKANKNPRTNAQKKSEISDAVIKDWEAVVSKIKSLTGQEVNAGDTKRELANPTKKVGADSFSWHKTGRAIDLARDLKWLIVEAPSGENMFFKLYLPAKSNLKEKSSYKKQFKETDSVNFHKKGYYPGKKLYKTTFIDVTAILEDNGFSRIKAHEGWDKKGAKESKQEWWHYDKRDGLTWYDALNQIYTENEIVDKTKTLVDEYSGGEEKAKTRLKNEGFPEEVIEQIFK
;
A
#
# COMPACT_ATOMS: atom_id res chain seq x y z
N LEU A 1 -47.93 -17.69 15.14
CA LEU A 1 -48.10 -18.96 14.41
C LEU A 1 -47.21 -18.93 13.18
N TYR A 2 -45.91 -19.15 13.35
CA TYR A 2 -44.95 -19.31 12.26
C TYR A 2 -44.65 -20.79 12.13
N THR A 3 -45.09 -21.39 11.03
CA THR A 3 -44.96 -22.82 10.74
C THR A 3 -43.54 -23.17 10.29
N HIS A 4 -43.05 -24.29 10.82
CA HIS A 4 -41.82 -24.98 10.44
C HIS A 4 -41.83 -25.43 8.97
N ALA A 5 -40.92 -24.87 8.18
CA ALA A 5 -40.26 -25.49 7.02
C ALA A 5 -38.95 -24.68 6.89
N GLU A 6 -37.76 -25.24 7.06
CA GLU A 6 -37.05 -26.06 6.09
C GLU A 6 -35.84 -26.68 6.83
N ASN A 7 -35.77 -28.00 6.95
CA ASN A 7 -34.59 -28.69 7.49
C ASN A 7 -34.30 -30.03 6.79
N LYS A 8 -34.87 -30.25 5.59
CA LYS A 8 -34.78 -31.55 4.90
C LYS A 8 -33.76 -31.64 3.75
N ASP A 9 -33.12 -30.55 3.34
CA ASP A 9 -32.19 -30.58 2.19
C ASP A 9 -30.71 -30.77 2.56
N TRP A 10 -30.33 -30.72 3.84
CA TRP A 10 -28.91 -30.78 4.23
C TRP A 10 -28.34 -32.19 4.42
N GLU A 11 -29.18 -33.20 4.69
CA GLU A 11 -28.70 -34.57 4.95
C GLU A 11 -28.16 -35.27 3.69
N GLN A 12 -28.54 -34.84 2.48
CA GLN A 12 -28.09 -35.47 1.23
C GLN A 12 -26.64 -35.09 0.81
N ILE A 13 -26.02 -34.09 1.43
CA ILE A 13 -24.67 -33.62 1.06
C ILE A 13 -23.55 -34.43 1.75
N THR A 14 -23.88 -35.23 2.76
CA THR A 14 -22.89 -35.88 3.65
C THR A 14 -22.10 -37.04 3.03
N ASN A 15 -22.45 -37.51 1.83
CA ASN A 15 -21.90 -38.75 1.26
C ASN A 15 -21.06 -38.62 -0.03
N ARG A 16 -20.68 -37.40 -0.45
CA ARG A 16 -19.85 -37.20 -1.66
C ARG A 16 -18.41 -36.80 -1.29
N LYS A 17 -17.46 -37.71 -1.55
CA LYS A 17 -16.01 -37.52 -1.26
C LYS A 17 -15.32 -36.42 -2.08
N ASN A 18 -15.99 -35.74 -3.02
CA ASN A 18 -15.39 -34.74 -3.91
C ASN A 18 -16.33 -33.55 -4.14
N ILE A 19 -16.54 -32.71 -3.13
CA ILE A 19 -17.19 -31.40 -3.33
C ILE A 19 -16.11 -30.36 -3.64
N ARG A 20 -16.10 -29.82 -4.87
CA ARG A 20 -15.36 -28.59 -5.19
C ARG A 20 -16.17 -27.42 -4.64
N TRP A 21 -15.67 -26.79 -3.59
CA TRP A 21 -16.28 -25.60 -3.02
C TRP A 21 -15.77 -24.37 -3.77
N ASN A 22 -16.66 -23.72 -4.53
CA ASN A 22 -16.36 -22.44 -5.18
C ASN A 22 -16.51 -21.24 -4.22
N ASP A 23 -16.95 -21.51 -2.99
CA ASP A 23 -17.23 -20.52 -1.94
C ASP A 23 -16.44 -20.89 -0.67
N PRO A 24 -15.42 -20.08 -0.31
CA PRO A 24 -14.61 -20.29 0.89
C PRO A 24 -15.44 -20.36 2.19
N ALA A 25 -16.53 -19.59 2.29
CA ALA A 25 -17.38 -19.57 3.48
C ALA A 25 -18.16 -20.89 3.63
N LYS A 26 -18.58 -21.50 2.52
CA LYS A 26 -19.26 -22.82 2.53
C LYS A 26 -18.32 -23.97 2.86
N LYS A 27 -17.08 -23.93 2.35
CA LYS A 27 -16.04 -24.90 2.72
C LYS A 27 -15.74 -24.84 4.22
N PHE A 28 -15.62 -23.63 4.77
CA PHE A 28 -15.32 -23.42 6.18
C PHE A 28 -16.46 -23.88 7.10
N LYS A 29 -17.71 -23.53 6.78
CA LYS A 29 -18.89 -24.04 7.52
C LYS A 29 -18.92 -25.58 7.54
N TRP A 30 -18.66 -26.23 6.40
CA TRP A 30 -18.61 -27.69 6.32
C TRP A 30 -17.46 -28.31 7.15
N GLU A 31 -16.27 -27.71 7.13
CA GLU A 31 -15.13 -28.17 7.95
C GLU A 31 -15.40 -28.02 9.46
N ILE A 32 -16.11 -26.97 9.89
CA ILE A 32 -16.58 -26.81 11.28
C ILE A 32 -17.56 -27.92 11.63
N THR A 33 -18.60 -28.15 10.82
CA THR A 33 -19.62 -29.18 11.11
C THR A 33 -19.01 -30.58 11.21
N LYS A 34 -17.99 -30.87 10.41
CA LYS A 34 -17.29 -32.18 10.42
C LYS A 34 -16.38 -32.36 11.64
N LYS A 35 -15.80 -31.27 12.17
CA LYS A 35 -14.96 -31.29 13.38
C LYS A 35 -15.76 -31.20 14.69
N ASN A 36 -17.01 -30.74 14.65
CA ASN A 36 -17.92 -30.62 15.81
C ASN A 36 -18.28 -31.93 16.52
N LYS A 37 -17.85 -33.11 16.03
CA LYS A 37 -17.95 -34.36 16.81
C LYS A 37 -16.81 -34.53 17.83
N LYS A 38 -15.82 -33.63 17.86
CA LYS A 38 -14.62 -33.76 18.72
C LYS A 38 -14.06 -32.46 19.29
N ILE A 39 -14.76 -31.33 19.16
CA ILE A 39 -14.33 -30.06 19.76
C ILE A 39 -15.09 -29.87 21.06
N SER A 40 -14.54 -30.40 22.14
CA SER A 40 -14.79 -29.88 23.49
C SER A 40 -14.04 -28.54 23.61
N GLU A 41 -14.78 -27.48 23.88
CA GLU A 41 -14.29 -26.22 24.46
C GLU A 41 -13.18 -25.47 23.72
N GLU A 42 -13.21 -25.44 22.38
CA GLU A 42 -12.70 -24.23 21.70
C GLU A 42 -13.85 -23.21 21.79
N THR A 43 -13.67 -22.16 22.60
CA THR A 43 -14.73 -21.19 22.91
C THR A 43 -15.29 -20.59 21.62
N THR A 44 -16.61 -20.43 21.58
CA THR A 44 -17.36 -19.85 20.44
C THR A 44 -16.78 -18.52 19.96
N GLU A 45 -16.13 -17.77 20.85
CA GLU A 45 -15.40 -16.53 20.59
C GLU A 45 -14.23 -16.73 19.61
N THR A 46 -13.44 -17.80 19.75
CA THR A 46 -12.30 -18.09 18.86
C THR A 46 -12.75 -18.48 17.45
N ILE A 47 -13.95 -19.06 17.30
CA ILE A 47 -14.51 -19.42 15.98
C ILE A 47 -15.05 -18.17 15.28
N ALA A 48 -15.73 -17.27 16.00
CA ALA A 48 -16.23 -16.01 15.45
C ALA A 48 -15.08 -15.12 14.94
N GLU A 49 -14.02 -14.94 15.74
CA GLU A 49 -12.84 -14.17 15.31
C GLU A 49 -12.13 -14.77 14.08
N LYS A 50 -12.08 -16.11 13.99
CA LYS A 50 -11.53 -16.80 12.81
C LYS A 50 -12.42 -16.62 11.58
N CYS A 51 -13.74 -16.60 11.74
CA CYS A 51 -14.68 -16.28 10.66
C CYS A 51 -14.47 -14.86 10.15
N ASP A 52 -14.40 -13.86 11.05
CA ASP A 52 -14.30 -12.46 10.66
C ASP A 52 -12.99 -12.16 9.90
N LYS A 53 -11.88 -12.77 10.31
CA LYS A 53 -10.61 -12.68 9.57
C LYS A 53 -10.65 -13.35 8.20
N LEU A 54 -11.49 -14.37 8.01
CA LEU A 54 -11.72 -14.98 6.71
C LEU A 54 -12.65 -14.15 5.81
N LEU A 55 -13.41 -13.22 6.40
CA LEU A 55 -14.33 -12.32 5.71
C LEU A 55 -13.70 -10.99 5.28
N LEU A 56 -12.47 -10.68 5.72
CA LEU A 56 -11.76 -9.52 5.22
C LEU A 56 -11.63 -9.61 3.70
N PRO A 57 -12.01 -8.55 2.96
CA PRO A 57 -12.08 -8.62 1.50
C PRO A 57 -10.70 -8.74 0.87
N ASN A 58 -9.65 -8.31 1.59
CA ASN A 58 -8.28 -8.25 1.10
C ASN A 58 -7.30 -8.75 2.16
N ARG A 59 -6.16 -9.27 1.70
CA ARG A 59 -5.05 -9.72 2.55
C ARG A 59 -3.78 -8.97 2.21
N LEU A 60 -2.86 -8.96 3.17
CA LEU A 60 -1.51 -8.48 2.95
C LEU A 60 -0.66 -9.58 2.29
N VAL A 61 0.02 -9.22 1.21
CA VAL A 61 0.87 -10.11 0.41
C VAL A 61 2.24 -9.49 0.21
N LYS A 62 3.27 -10.32 -0.05
CA LYS A 62 4.63 -9.82 -0.24
C LYS A 62 4.75 -8.99 -1.52
N ALA A 63 5.30 -7.79 -1.40
CA ALA A 63 5.46 -6.88 -2.54
C ALA A 63 6.65 -7.23 -3.44
N ASN A 64 7.69 -7.85 -2.88
CA ASN A 64 8.92 -8.20 -3.58
C ASN A 64 9.06 -9.71 -3.76
N LYS A 65 9.32 -10.15 -4.99
CA LYS A 65 9.66 -11.56 -5.29
C LYS A 65 11.11 -11.90 -4.94
N ASN A 66 12.04 -10.94 -5.10
CA ASN A 66 13.47 -11.13 -4.88
C ASN A 66 14.06 -10.05 -3.94
N PRO A 67 13.74 -10.08 -2.64
CA PRO A 67 14.21 -9.06 -1.72
C PRO A 67 15.72 -9.17 -1.46
N ARG A 68 16.44 -8.06 -1.54
CA ARG A 68 17.89 -7.96 -1.29
C ARG A 68 18.21 -7.45 0.12
N THR A 69 17.34 -6.65 0.70
CA THR A 69 17.49 -6.07 2.05
C THR A 69 16.45 -6.60 3.02
N ASN A 70 16.70 -6.47 4.32
CA ASN A 70 15.72 -6.89 5.34
C ASN A 70 14.42 -6.06 5.28
N ALA A 71 14.50 -4.78 4.90
CA ALA A 71 13.32 -3.96 4.65
C ALA A 71 12.48 -4.55 3.51
N GLN A 72 13.12 -4.89 2.39
CA GLN A 72 12.46 -5.54 1.25
C GLN A 72 11.85 -6.90 1.62
N LYS A 73 12.47 -7.68 2.51
CA LYS A 73 11.90 -8.97 2.98
C LYS A 73 10.60 -8.80 3.76
N LYS A 74 10.44 -7.68 4.45
CA LYS A 74 9.25 -7.36 5.25
C LYS A 74 8.17 -6.61 4.45
N SER A 75 8.44 -6.25 3.19
CA SER A 75 7.48 -5.54 2.36
C SER A 75 6.20 -6.35 2.14
N GLU A 76 5.09 -5.81 2.64
CA GLU A 76 3.73 -6.30 2.47
C GLU A 76 2.85 -5.18 1.90
N ILE A 77 1.97 -5.51 0.96
CA ILE A 77 0.94 -4.60 0.43
C ILE A 77 -0.39 -5.33 0.33
N SER A 78 -1.49 -4.59 0.21
CA SER A 78 -2.81 -5.19 -0.02
C SER A 78 -2.83 -5.92 -1.37
N ASP A 79 -3.46 -7.09 -1.42
CA ASP A 79 -3.76 -7.80 -2.66
C ASP A 79 -4.68 -7.01 -3.61
N ALA A 80 -5.40 -6.00 -3.12
CA ALA A 80 -6.10 -5.03 -3.96
C ALA A 80 -5.16 -4.21 -4.86
N VAL A 81 -3.88 -4.05 -4.49
CA VAL A 81 -2.90 -3.25 -5.23
C VAL A 81 -1.72 -4.06 -5.80
N ILE A 82 -1.55 -5.32 -5.39
CA ILE A 82 -0.39 -6.14 -5.78
C ILE A 82 -0.30 -6.34 -7.29
N LYS A 83 -1.43 -6.55 -7.98
CA LYS A 83 -1.46 -6.79 -9.42
C LYS A 83 -0.91 -5.58 -10.19
N ASP A 84 -1.31 -4.38 -9.78
CA ASP A 84 -0.87 -3.14 -10.41
C ASP A 84 0.61 -2.87 -10.09
N TRP A 85 1.06 -3.17 -8.87
CA TRP A 85 2.47 -3.10 -8.52
C TRP A 85 3.32 -4.08 -9.35
N GLU A 86 2.88 -5.33 -9.52
CA GLU A 86 3.57 -6.31 -10.36
C GLU A 86 3.63 -5.89 -11.83
N ALA A 87 2.56 -5.25 -12.35
CA ALA A 87 2.53 -4.69 -13.69
C ALA A 87 3.57 -3.55 -13.85
N VAL A 88 3.65 -2.66 -12.86
CA VAL A 88 4.67 -1.59 -12.80
C VAL A 88 6.08 -2.18 -12.82
N VAL A 89 6.40 -3.11 -11.91
CA VAL A 89 7.74 -3.71 -11.82
C VAL A 89 8.11 -4.44 -13.11
N SER A 90 7.16 -5.19 -13.69
CA SER A 90 7.34 -5.89 -14.97
C SER A 90 7.63 -4.92 -16.11
N LYS A 91 6.87 -3.82 -16.21
CA LYS A 91 7.06 -2.80 -17.25
C LYS A 91 8.38 -2.07 -17.09
N ILE A 92 8.77 -1.71 -15.88
CA ILE A 92 10.07 -1.06 -15.63
C ILE A 92 11.20 -2.02 -16.02
N LYS A 93 11.14 -3.29 -15.60
CA LYS A 93 12.16 -4.29 -15.93
C LYS A 93 12.27 -4.53 -17.44
N SER A 94 11.16 -4.57 -18.16
CA SER A 94 11.18 -4.77 -19.61
C SER A 94 11.79 -3.59 -20.38
N LEU A 95 11.65 -2.36 -19.87
CA LEU A 95 12.16 -1.14 -20.50
C LEU A 95 13.59 -0.76 -20.08
N THR A 96 13.97 -1.04 -18.83
CA THR A 96 15.25 -0.60 -18.25
C THR A 96 16.25 -1.74 -18.06
N GLY A 97 15.77 -2.99 -18.03
CA GLY A 97 16.54 -4.15 -17.58
C GLY A 97 16.75 -4.21 -16.06
N GLN A 98 16.28 -3.21 -15.31
CA GLN A 98 16.47 -3.11 -13.87
C GLN A 98 15.23 -3.60 -13.13
N GLU A 99 15.45 -4.31 -12.02
CA GLU A 99 14.39 -4.71 -11.11
C GLU A 99 14.20 -3.62 -10.06
N VAL A 100 12.99 -3.07 -9.98
CA VAL A 100 12.61 -2.13 -8.94
C VAL A 100 11.92 -2.90 -7.83
N ASN A 101 12.42 -2.73 -6.61
CA ASN A 101 11.84 -3.32 -5.42
C ASN A 101 11.15 -2.25 -4.58
N ALA A 102 10.13 -2.66 -3.84
CA ALA A 102 9.52 -1.86 -2.81
C ALA A 102 10.42 -1.85 -1.56
N GLY A 103 10.75 -0.67 -1.04
CA GLY A 103 11.54 -0.45 0.17
C GLY A 103 10.72 -0.61 1.44
N ASP A 104 9.87 0.38 1.74
CA ASP A 104 8.86 0.37 2.81
C ASP A 104 7.48 0.27 2.16
N THR A 105 6.57 -0.50 2.73
CA THR A 105 5.22 -0.72 2.15
C THR A 105 4.13 -0.95 3.18
N LYS A 106 4.52 -1.35 4.40
CA LYS A 106 3.58 -1.59 5.49
C LYS A 106 4.15 -1.05 6.78
N ARG A 107 3.31 -0.28 7.47
CA ARG A 107 3.53 0.15 8.85
C ARG A 107 2.40 -0.38 9.72
N GLU A 108 2.73 -0.78 10.95
CA GLU A 108 1.71 -1.22 11.90
C GLU A 108 0.77 -0.08 12.25
N LEU A 109 -0.54 -0.33 12.26
CA LEU A 109 -1.58 0.67 12.50
C LEU A 109 -1.42 1.35 13.88
N ALA A 110 -1.10 0.58 14.91
CA ALA A 110 -0.95 1.09 16.28
C ALA A 110 0.31 1.95 16.51
N ASN A 111 1.31 1.89 15.61
CA ASN A 111 2.59 2.54 15.84
C ASN A 111 2.58 4.00 15.33
N PRO A 112 2.55 5.02 16.19
CA PRO A 112 2.72 6.40 15.76
C PRO A 112 4.15 6.59 15.24
N THR A 113 4.31 7.54 14.32
CA THR A 113 5.63 7.88 13.83
C THR A 113 6.22 9.02 14.65
N LYS A 114 7.37 8.78 15.29
CA LYS A 114 8.14 9.81 16.00
C LYS A 114 9.09 10.57 15.06
N LYS A 115 9.11 10.19 13.78
CA LYS A 115 10.01 10.78 12.78
C LYS A 115 9.44 12.13 12.33
N VAL A 116 10.24 13.18 12.49
CA VAL A 116 9.92 14.52 11.98
C VAL A 116 9.60 14.45 10.48
N GLY A 117 8.40 14.91 10.12
CA GLY A 117 7.88 14.92 8.74
C GLY A 117 7.15 13.66 8.31
N ALA A 118 7.06 12.62 9.14
CA ALA A 118 6.21 11.48 8.85
C ALA A 118 4.81 11.69 9.46
N ASP A 119 3.77 11.25 8.76
CA ASP A 119 2.38 11.28 9.24
C ASP A 119 2.02 9.98 9.97
N SER A 120 1.40 10.09 11.15
CA SER A 120 0.83 8.96 11.88
C SER A 120 -0.36 8.34 11.15
N PHE A 121 -1.00 9.07 10.25
CA PHE A 121 -2.10 8.60 9.38
C PHE A 121 -1.58 8.19 7.98
N SER A 122 -0.39 7.60 7.93
CA SER A 122 0.25 7.19 6.67
C SER A 122 -0.52 6.09 5.95
N TRP A 123 -0.63 6.18 4.62
CA TRP A 123 -1.19 5.15 3.75
C TRP A 123 -0.37 3.84 3.72
N HIS A 124 0.87 3.84 4.25
CA HIS A 124 1.59 2.58 4.51
C HIS A 124 0.84 1.69 5.52
N LYS A 125 -0.01 2.25 6.38
CA LYS A 125 -0.83 1.47 7.32
C LYS A 125 -1.98 0.75 6.64
N THR A 126 -2.38 1.16 5.43
CA THR A 126 -3.46 0.50 4.66
C THR A 126 -2.93 -0.50 3.64
N GLY A 127 -1.60 -0.66 3.54
CA GLY A 127 -0.96 -1.49 2.52
C GLY A 127 -1.14 -0.97 1.10
N ARG A 128 -1.51 0.31 0.91
CA ARG A 128 -1.69 0.95 -0.40
C ARG A 128 -0.65 2.04 -0.70
N ALA A 129 0.41 2.13 0.11
CA ALA A 129 1.55 2.99 -0.17
C ALA A 129 2.80 2.15 -0.43
N ILE A 130 3.70 2.69 -1.25
CA ILE A 130 4.96 2.06 -1.60
C ILE A 130 6.04 3.13 -1.60
N ASP A 131 7.09 2.89 -0.83
CA ASP A 131 8.37 3.58 -0.95
C ASP A 131 9.22 2.78 -1.93
N LEU A 132 9.70 3.39 -3.00
CA LEU A 132 10.64 2.75 -3.91
C LEU A 132 12.01 2.57 -3.24
N ALA A 133 12.69 1.48 -3.56
CA ALA A 133 14.05 1.26 -3.06
C ALA A 133 15.00 2.37 -3.53
N ARG A 134 15.74 2.95 -2.59
CA ARG A 134 16.61 4.11 -2.81
C ARG A 134 18.02 3.76 -3.30
N ASP A 135 18.33 2.48 -3.47
CA ASP A 135 19.64 1.95 -3.85
C ASP A 135 19.88 1.96 -5.38
N LEU A 136 18.83 2.15 -6.17
CA LEU A 136 18.97 2.34 -7.61
C LEU A 136 19.54 3.73 -7.94
N LYS A 137 20.18 3.81 -9.10
CA LYS A 137 20.74 5.06 -9.64
C LYS A 137 19.64 5.90 -10.26
N TRP A 138 18.75 6.41 -9.43
CA TRP A 138 17.66 7.28 -9.86
C TRP A 138 18.21 8.60 -10.44
N LEU A 139 17.68 9.02 -11.58
CA LEU A 139 17.69 10.43 -11.97
C LEU A 139 16.39 11.03 -11.42
N ILE A 140 16.54 12.00 -10.52
CA ILE A 140 15.43 12.65 -9.83
C ILE A 140 15.28 14.05 -10.41
N VAL A 141 14.08 14.40 -10.83
CA VAL A 141 13.76 15.66 -11.49
C VAL A 141 12.66 16.37 -10.71
N GLU A 142 12.86 17.64 -10.41
CA GLU A 142 11.81 18.47 -9.81
C GLU A 142 10.67 18.67 -10.81
N ALA A 143 9.44 18.53 -10.33
CA ALA A 143 8.23 18.62 -11.12
C ALA A 143 7.19 19.46 -10.36
N PRO A 144 7.40 20.79 -10.26
CA PRO A 144 6.46 21.67 -9.58
C PRO A 144 5.07 21.60 -10.23
N SER A 145 4.03 21.66 -9.39
CA SER A 145 2.63 21.69 -9.83
C SER A 145 1.82 22.58 -8.89
N GLY A 146 1.43 23.75 -9.38
CA GLY A 146 0.89 24.83 -8.54
C GLY A 146 1.90 25.24 -7.47
N GLU A 147 1.44 25.34 -6.22
CA GLU A 147 2.28 25.67 -5.06
C GLU A 147 3.03 24.46 -4.48
N ASN A 148 2.77 23.26 -5.00
CA ASN A 148 3.35 22.03 -4.47
C ASN A 148 4.57 21.61 -5.29
N MET A 149 5.58 21.11 -4.59
CA MET A 149 6.71 20.43 -5.24
C MET A 149 6.47 18.92 -5.26
N PHE A 150 6.70 18.32 -6.43
CA PHE A 150 6.76 16.87 -6.61
C PHE A 150 8.08 16.51 -7.28
N PHE A 151 8.40 15.22 -7.29
CA PHE A 151 9.57 14.72 -8.00
C PHE A 151 9.15 13.65 -9.01
N LYS A 152 9.85 13.63 -10.14
CA LYS A 152 9.80 12.55 -11.12
C LYS A 152 11.06 11.70 -11.05
N LEU A 153 10.89 10.41 -11.27
CA LEU A 153 11.95 9.42 -11.22
C LEU A 153 12.19 8.80 -12.58
N TYR A 154 13.46 8.70 -12.93
CA TYR A 154 13.90 8.15 -14.19
C TYR A 154 15.01 7.12 -13.98
N LEU A 155 14.99 6.08 -14.81
CA LEU A 155 16.06 5.09 -14.93
C LEU A 155 16.55 5.03 -16.39
N PRO A 156 17.83 4.72 -16.65
CA PRO A 156 18.31 4.52 -18.01
C PRO A 156 17.51 3.42 -18.72
N ALA A 157 17.17 3.66 -19.98
CA ALA A 157 16.61 2.63 -20.84
C ALA A 157 17.66 1.54 -21.12
N LYS A 158 17.21 0.29 -21.36
CA LYS A 158 18.11 -0.77 -21.83
C LYS A 158 18.68 -0.37 -23.21
N SER A 159 19.97 -0.65 -23.45
CA SER A 159 20.69 -0.22 -24.66
C SER A 159 20.08 -0.76 -25.95
N ASN A 160 19.40 -1.90 -25.89
CA ASN A 160 18.75 -2.56 -27.03
C ASN A 160 17.21 -2.36 -27.08
N LEU A 161 16.68 -1.31 -26.43
CA LEU A 161 15.24 -1.04 -26.43
C LEU A 161 14.75 -0.56 -27.81
N LYS A 162 14.43 -1.51 -28.70
CA LYS A 162 13.87 -1.25 -30.03
C LYS A 162 12.44 -0.71 -30.01
N GLU A 163 11.67 -1.04 -28.98
CA GLU A 163 10.26 -0.65 -28.85
C GLU A 163 10.10 0.87 -28.74
N LYS A 164 9.18 1.45 -29.51
CA LYS A 164 8.70 2.82 -29.28
C LYS A 164 7.87 2.80 -28.01
N SER A 165 8.22 3.63 -27.04
CA SER A 165 7.54 3.70 -25.74
C SER A 165 7.31 5.16 -25.40
N SER A 166 6.09 5.51 -24.98
CA SER A 166 5.69 6.83 -24.50
C SER A 166 6.48 7.24 -23.25
N TYR A 167 7.03 6.29 -22.51
CA TYR A 167 7.82 6.53 -21.29
C TYR A 167 9.26 6.94 -21.58
N LYS A 168 9.72 6.91 -22.84
CA LYS A 168 11.10 7.31 -23.18
C LYS A 168 11.27 8.82 -23.05
N LYS A 169 12.28 9.25 -22.31
CA LYS A 169 12.68 10.65 -22.17
C LYS A 169 14.17 10.80 -22.44
N GLN A 170 14.52 11.66 -23.39
CA GLN A 170 15.88 12.17 -23.54
C GLN A 170 15.87 13.66 -23.21
N PHE A 171 16.71 14.06 -22.27
CA PHE A 171 16.89 15.45 -21.89
C PHE A 171 17.88 16.12 -22.84
N LYS A 172 17.65 17.39 -23.15
CA LYS A 172 18.56 18.25 -23.92
C LYS A 172 19.24 19.25 -23.00
N GLU A 173 20.43 19.72 -23.39
CA GLU A 173 21.15 20.78 -22.67
C GLU A 173 20.33 22.08 -22.57
N THR A 174 19.41 22.30 -23.51
CA THR A 174 18.50 23.44 -23.56
C THR A 174 17.24 23.28 -22.73
N ASP A 175 17.00 22.10 -22.14
CA ASP A 175 15.81 21.87 -21.33
C ASP A 175 15.94 22.64 -20.00
N SER A 176 14.93 23.45 -19.65
CA SER A 176 14.85 24.11 -18.35
C SER A 176 14.35 23.11 -17.30
N VAL A 177 15.24 22.24 -16.85
CA VAL A 177 14.93 21.16 -15.91
C VAL A 177 15.86 21.21 -14.71
N ASN A 178 15.27 21.21 -13.51
CA ASN A 178 16.02 21.14 -12.26
C ASN A 178 16.22 19.67 -11.88
N PHE A 179 17.47 19.23 -11.98
CA PHE A 179 17.88 17.90 -11.53
C PHE A 179 18.19 17.93 -10.04
N HIS A 180 17.50 17.07 -9.28
CA HIS A 180 17.64 17.04 -7.84
C HIS A 180 18.92 16.29 -7.44
N LYS A 181 19.84 17.01 -6.77
CA LYS A 181 21.24 16.62 -6.48
C LYS A 181 22.05 16.36 -7.76
N LYS A 182 23.38 16.61 -7.75
CA LYS A 182 24.29 16.11 -8.80
C LYS A 182 24.32 14.58 -8.71
N GLY A 183 23.32 13.93 -9.30
CA GLY A 183 23.08 12.50 -9.22
C GLY A 183 24.15 11.68 -9.92
N TYR A 184 23.90 10.38 -10.02
CA TYR A 184 24.79 9.39 -10.66
C TYR A 184 25.12 9.66 -12.15
N TYR A 185 24.50 10.67 -12.77
CA TYR A 185 24.66 11.03 -14.18
C TYR A 185 25.17 12.47 -14.34
N PRO A 186 26.44 12.76 -13.98
CA PRO A 186 26.98 14.10 -14.12
C PRO A 186 27.28 14.46 -15.58
N GLY A 187 27.16 15.76 -15.89
CA GLY A 187 27.64 16.37 -17.13
C GLY A 187 26.95 15.87 -18.40
N LYS A 188 27.70 15.87 -19.52
CA LYS A 188 27.16 15.56 -20.87
C LYS A 188 26.59 14.13 -21.01
N LYS A 189 26.93 13.21 -20.10
CA LYS A 189 26.40 11.84 -20.14
C LYS A 189 24.89 11.81 -19.93
N LEU A 190 24.37 12.73 -19.10
CA LEU A 190 22.93 12.91 -18.88
C LEU A 190 22.18 13.11 -20.21
N TYR A 191 22.62 14.09 -21.00
CA TYR A 191 21.96 14.49 -22.25
C TYR A 191 22.14 13.50 -23.41
N LYS A 192 23.09 12.57 -23.28
CA LYS A 192 23.30 11.46 -24.23
C LYS A 192 22.53 10.19 -23.86
N THR A 193 21.93 10.15 -22.67
CA THR A 193 21.24 8.97 -22.16
C THR A 193 19.74 9.07 -22.44
N THR A 194 19.16 8.02 -23.00
CA THR A 194 17.70 7.85 -23.01
C THR A 194 17.27 7.23 -21.69
N PHE A 195 16.34 7.88 -21.01
CA PHE A 195 15.74 7.42 -19.77
C PHE A 195 14.32 6.91 -20.00
N ILE A 196 13.80 6.19 -19.00
CA ILE A 196 12.41 5.77 -18.86
C ILE A 196 11.83 6.55 -17.68
N ASP A 197 10.71 7.25 -17.92
CA ASP A 197 9.91 7.92 -16.89
C ASP A 197 9.18 6.85 -16.06
N VAL A 198 9.76 6.50 -14.91
CA VAL A 198 9.20 5.50 -13.99
C VAL A 198 7.98 6.06 -13.28
N THR A 199 7.96 7.36 -13.02
CA THR A 199 6.80 8.04 -12.45
C THR A 199 5.58 7.91 -13.36
N ALA A 200 5.73 8.12 -14.67
CA ALA A 200 4.62 7.96 -15.61
C ALA A 200 4.09 6.51 -15.64
N ILE A 201 4.96 5.50 -15.52
CA ILE A 201 4.52 4.10 -15.44
C ILE A 201 3.70 3.85 -14.16
N LEU A 202 4.12 4.40 -13.03
CA LEU A 202 3.38 4.32 -11.77
C LEU A 202 2.01 5.01 -11.89
N GLU A 203 1.97 6.23 -12.41
CA GLU A 203 0.75 7.02 -12.59
C GLU A 203 -0.25 6.34 -13.52
N ASP A 204 0.21 5.76 -14.63
CA ASP A 204 -0.65 4.99 -15.54
C ASP A 204 -1.24 3.72 -14.90
N ASN A 205 -0.67 3.25 -13.79
CA ASN A 205 -1.19 2.13 -12.98
C ASN A 205 -1.95 2.63 -11.72
N GLY A 206 -2.28 3.91 -11.67
CA GLY A 206 -3.09 4.53 -10.62
C GLY A 206 -2.34 4.83 -9.32
N PHE A 207 -1.01 4.80 -9.33
CA PHE A 207 -0.21 5.28 -8.21
C PHE A 207 0.01 6.79 -8.32
N SER A 208 -0.25 7.51 -7.25
CA SER A 208 -0.07 8.95 -7.14
C SER A 208 1.18 9.30 -6.35
N ARG A 209 1.92 10.29 -6.82
CA ARG A 209 3.01 10.91 -6.06
C ARG A 209 2.47 11.64 -4.84
N ILE A 210 3.27 11.73 -3.78
CA ILE A 210 3.03 12.68 -2.70
C ILE A 210 3.89 13.93 -2.88
N LYS A 211 3.39 15.06 -2.35
CA LYS A 211 4.14 16.31 -2.39
C LYS A 211 5.31 16.27 -1.41
N ALA A 212 6.35 17.02 -1.74
CA ALA A 212 7.44 17.29 -0.81
C ALA A 212 6.90 18.03 0.43
N HIS A 213 7.49 17.74 1.59
CA HIS A 213 7.20 18.44 2.84
C HIS A 213 7.76 19.85 2.85
N GLU A 214 7.24 20.68 3.76
CA GLU A 214 7.73 22.04 3.94
C GLU A 214 9.24 22.08 4.27
N GLY A 215 9.97 22.94 3.55
CA GLY A 215 11.41 23.11 3.68
C GLY A 215 12.22 21.94 3.13
N TRP A 216 11.72 21.24 2.10
CA TRP A 216 12.44 20.22 1.34
C TRP A 216 13.69 20.76 0.62
N ASP A 217 13.67 22.06 0.29
CA ASP A 217 14.67 22.82 -0.47
C ASP A 217 15.70 23.56 0.42
N LYS A 218 15.41 23.69 1.72
CA LYS A 218 16.29 24.36 2.68
C LYS A 218 17.66 23.69 2.69
N LYS A 219 18.73 24.49 2.78
CA LYS A 219 20.10 23.99 2.91
C LYS A 219 20.19 23.04 4.12
N GLY A 220 20.68 21.81 3.88
CA GLY A 220 20.76 20.78 4.91
C GLY A 220 19.44 20.06 5.20
N ALA A 221 18.39 20.27 4.39
CA ALA A 221 17.15 19.51 4.51
C ALA A 221 17.42 18.01 4.44
N LYS A 222 16.74 17.26 5.32
CA LYS A 222 16.77 15.80 5.30
C LYS A 222 16.10 15.33 4.02
N GLU A 223 16.68 14.31 3.38
CA GLU A 223 16.13 13.70 2.17
C GLU A 223 14.70 13.20 2.38
N SER A 224 14.33 12.82 3.61
CA SER A 224 12.96 12.45 3.98
C SER A 224 11.93 13.54 3.78
N LYS A 225 12.33 14.81 3.64
CA LYS A 225 11.37 15.88 3.32
C LYS A 225 10.99 15.92 1.84
N GLN A 226 11.73 15.23 0.98
CA GLN A 226 11.54 15.28 -0.47
C GLN A 226 10.50 14.26 -0.93
N GLU A 227 10.41 13.12 -0.23
CA GLU A 227 9.43 12.06 -0.51
C GLU A 227 9.39 11.59 -1.97
N TRP A 228 10.50 11.75 -2.71
CA TRP A 228 10.54 11.43 -4.14
C TRP A 228 10.30 9.95 -4.44
N TRP A 229 10.46 9.07 -3.45
CA TRP A 229 10.28 7.63 -3.56
C TRP A 229 8.87 7.15 -3.16
N HIS A 230 8.04 7.99 -2.55
CA HIS A 230 6.78 7.56 -1.95
C HIS A 230 5.62 7.73 -2.95
N TYR A 231 4.83 6.67 -3.12
CA TYR A 231 3.63 6.65 -3.96
C TYR A 231 2.45 5.99 -3.23
N ASP A 232 1.25 6.55 -3.39
CA ASP A 232 0.00 6.02 -2.83
C ASP A 232 -0.94 5.57 -3.95
N LYS A 233 -1.68 4.48 -3.76
CA LYS A 233 -2.77 4.06 -4.65
C LYS A 233 -4.11 4.06 -3.91
N ARG A 234 -4.80 5.19 -3.94
CA ARG A 234 -6.00 5.42 -3.11
C ARG A 234 -7.28 4.88 -3.74
N ASP A 235 -7.38 4.86 -5.07
CA ASP A 235 -8.56 4.38 -5.81
C ASP A 235 -9.90 5.00 -5.33
N GLY A 236 -9.86 6.26 -4.89
CA GLY A 236 -11.04 6.98 -4.39
C GLY A 236 -11.48 6.60 -2.97
N LEU A 237 -10.76 5.71 -2.29
CA LEU A 237 -11.07 5.30 -0.92
C LEU A 237 -10.69 6.37 0.09
N THR A 238 -11.46 6.47 1.17
CA THR A 238 -11.00 7.11 2.41
C THR A 238 -9.96 6.21 3.09
N TRP A 239 -9.24 6.75 4.09
CA TRP A 239 -8.27 5.94 4.83
C TRP A 239 -8.98 4.86 5.67
N TYR A 240 -10.15 5.17 6.25
CA TYR A 240 -10.99 4.18 6.94
C TYR A 240 -11.44 3.04 6.01
N ASP A 241 -11.96 3.35 4.82
CA ASP A 241 -12.37 2.32 3.85
C ASP A 241 -11.20 1.43 3.42
N ALA A 242 -10.01 2.02 3.27
CA ALA A 242 -8.81 1.27 2.94
C ALA A 242 -8.31 0.42 4.11
N LEU A 243 -8.47 0.85 5.37
CA LEU A 243 -8.17 0.03 6.54
C LEU A 243 -9.13 -1.15 6.67
N ASN A 244 -10.43 -0.94 6.46
CA ASN A 244 -11.48 -1.98 6.51
C ASN A 244 -11.28 -3.10 5.48
N GLN A 245 -10.41 -2.88 4.49
CA GLN A 245 -10.06 -3.93 3.56
C GLN A 245 -9.10 -4.97 4.15
N ILE A 246 -8.26 -4.58 5.11
CA ILE A 246 -7.17 -5.43 5.63
C ILE A 246 -7.20 -5.60 7.17
N TYR A 247 -8.11 -4.91 7.86
CA TYR A 247 -8.36 -5.01 9.29
C TYR A 247 -9.85 -5.17 9.55
N THR A 248 -10.19 -5.89 10.60
CA THR A 248 -11.55 -5.89 11.13
C THR A 248 -11.85 -4.55 11.82
N GLU A 249 -13.12 -4.19 11.98
CA GLU A 249 -13.51 -2.93 12.65
C GLU A 249 -12.95 -2.85 14.08
N ASN A 250 -13.05 -3.94 14.85
CA ASN A 250 -12.48 -4.02 16.20
C ASN A 250 -10.98 -3.76 16.19
N GLU A 251 -10.23 -4.33 15.25
CA GLU A 251 -8.79 -4.05 15.12
C GLU A 251 -8.51 -2.59 14.75
N ILE A 252 -9.37 -1.97 13.93
CA ILE A 252 -9.24 -0.55 13.59
C ILE A 252 -9.47 0.29 14.83
N VAL A 253 -10.51 0.02 15.61
CA VAL A 253 -10.81 0.73 16.87
C VAL A 253 -9.63 0.60 17.84
N ASP A 254 -9.23 -0.63 18.17
CA ASP A 254 -8.19 -0.92 19.16
C ASP A 254 -6.84 -0.29 18.78
N LYS A 255 -6.41 -0.50 17.53
CA LYS A 255 -5.09 -0.02 17.07
C LYS A 255 -5.11 1.49 16.84
N THR A 256 -6.22 2.06 16.38
CA THR A 256 -6.35 3.52 16.24
C THR A 256 -6.38 4.20 17.59
N LYS A 257 -6.99 3.60 18.62
CA LYS A 257 -6.94 4.10 20.00
C LYS A 257 -5.50 4.31 20.48
N THR A 258 -4.66 3.28 20.34
CA THR A 258 -3.22 3.40 20.65
C THR A 258 -2.53 4.50 19.81
N LEU A 259 -2.89 4.62 18.53
CA LEU A 259 -2.33 5.64 17.64
C LEU A 259 -2.70 7.07 18.08
N VAL A 260 -3.94 7.31 18.53
CA VAL A 260 -4.42 8.64 18.93
C VAL A 260 -3.97 9.02 20.34
N ASP A 261 -3.78 8.06 21.25
CA ASP A 261 -3.26 8.32 22.60
C ASP A 261 -1.85 8.94 22.56
N GLU A 262 -1.05 8.54 21.56
CA GLU A 262 0.28 9.10 21.32
C GLU A 262 0.27 10.30 20.34
N TYR A 263 -0.90 10.76 19.90
CA TYR A 263 -1.01 11.86 18.95
C TYR A 263 -0.76 13.22 19.60
N SER A 264 0.32 13.89 19.21
CA SER A 264 0.76 15.16 19.81
C SER A 264 -0.20 16.34 19.59
N GLY A 265 -1.24 16.19 18.78
CA GLY A 265 -2.22 17.24 18.49
C GLY A 265 -3.30 17.41 19.57
N GLY A 266 -3.45 16.44 20.47
CA GLY A 266 -4.57 16.36 21.41
C GLY A 266 -5.84 15.77 20.79
N GLU A 267 -6.80 15.44 21.66
CA GLU A 267 -8.02 14.69 21.33
C GLU A 267 -8.87 15.35 20.24
N GLU A 268 -9.19 16.64 20.35
CA GLU A 268 -10.05 17.33 19.38
C GLU A 268 -9.45 17.38 17.97
N LYS A 269 -8.11 17.52 17.88
CA LYS A 269 -7.41 17.45 16.58
C LYS A 269 -7.39 16.03 16.04
N ALA A 270 -7.26 15.02 16.91
CA ALA A 270 -7.34 13.61 16.51
C ALA A 270 -8.74 13.25 16.00
N LYS A 271 -9.81 13.65 16.69
CA LYS A 271 -11.21 13.49 16.21
C LYS A 271 -11.41 14.14 14.86
N THR A 272 -11.01 15.41 14.71
CA THR A 272 -11.11 16.13 13.43
C THR A 272 -10.35 15.39 12.32
N ARG A 273 -9.15 14.89 12.63
CA ARG A 273 -8.33 14.11 11.69
C ARG A 273 -9.03 12.83 11.26
N LEU A 274 -9.61 12.06 12.20
CA LEU A 274 -10.35 10.84 11.90
C LEU A 274 -11.58 11.10 11.03
N LYS A 275 -12.34 12.16 11.29
CA LYS A 275 -13.47 12.59 10.44
C LYS A 275 -13.02 12.87 9.01
N ASN A 276 -11.93 13.60 8.84
CA ASN A 276 -11.34 13.89 7.53
C ASN A 276 -10.81 12.65 6.81
N GLU A 277 -10.46 11.61 7.57
CA GLU A 277 -9.99 10.33 7.05
C GLU A 277 -11.13 9.30 6.85
N GLY A 278 -12.38 9.75 6.98
CA GLY A 278 -13.59 8.98 6.64
C GLY A 278 -14.10 8.06 7.73
N PHE A 279 -13.65 8.20 8.97
CA PHE A 279 -14.15 7.37 10.07
C PHE A 279 -15.62 7.73 10.39
N PRO A 280 -16.52 6.73 10.50
CA PRO A 280 -17.88 6.94 11.00
C PRO A 280 -17.87 7.50 12.42
N GLU A 281 -18.87 8.32 12.77
CA GLU A 281 -18.90 9.00 14.08
C GLU A 281 -18.96 7.98 15.23
N GLU A 282 -19.71 6.89 15.06
CA GLU A 282 -19.82 5.79 16.02
C GLU A 282 -18.49 5.06 16.26
N VAL A 283 -17.62 4.98 15.25
CA VAL A 283 -16.27 4.38 15.37
C VAL A 283 -15.35 5.36 16.11
N ILE A 284 -15.45 6.65 15.81
CA ILE A 284 -14.71 7.70 16.52
C ILE A 284 -15.08 7.69 18.00
N GLU A 285 -16.37 7.63 18.33
CA GLU A 285 -16.82 7.53 19.72
C GLU A 285 -16.24 6.30 20.44
N GLN A 286 -16.14 5.15 19.77
CA GLN A 286 -15.53 3.95 20.35
C GLN A 286 -14.04 4.11 20.62
N ILE A 287 -13.31 4.78 19.72
CA ILE A 287 -11.86 5.04 19.87
C ILE A 287 -11.57 5.89 21.12
N PHE A 288 -12.45 6.84 21.47
CA PHE A 288 -12.27 7.77 22.60
C PHE A 288 -13.02 7.39 23.88
N LYS A 289 -13.71 6.25 23.91
CA LYS A 289 -14.27 5.65 25.15
C LYS A 289 -13.19 4.86 25.88
#